data_AF-A0A163LYE0-F1
#
_entry.id   AF-A0A163LYE0-F1
#
_cell.length_a   1.000
_cell.length_b   1.000
_cell.length_c   1.000
_cell.angle_alpha   90.00
_cell.angle_beta   90.00
_cell.angle_gamma   90.00
#
_symmetry.space_group_name_H-M   'P 1'
#
loop_
_entity.id
_entity.type
_entity.pdbx_description
1 polymer ?
#
loop_
_entity_poly.entity_id
_entity_poly.type
_entity_poly.pdbx_seq_one_letter_code
_entity_poly.pdbx_strand_id
1 'polypeptide(L)'
;MEGLYSFMLLTIMVVQWIQYKVTDVGEEEMRDTPGYKRYLIGSWILMIVIIALIWMIDRSEPYPLWPFLVTLAFCFRGYMEWKHIPEARRHRVSMILATISFSFTGLMILILLLKY
;
A
#
# COMPACT_ATOMS: atom_id res chain seq x y z
N MET A 1 12.17 -15.19 -7.90
CA MET A 1 11.64 -14.09 -7.08
C MET A 1 10.90 -13.04 -7.92
N GLU A 2 11.37 -12.70 -9.12
CA GLU A 2 10.70 -11.74 -10.02
C GLU A 2 9.20 -12.01 -10.24
N GLY A 3 8.79 -13.26 -10.52
CA GLY A 3 7.38 -13.61 -10.68
C GLY A 3 6.51 -13.28 -9.45
N LEU A 4 7.09 -13.35 -8.24
CA LEU A 4 6.39 -13.00 -7.00
C LEU A 4 6.22 -11.49 -6.86
N TYR A 5 7.24 -10.71 -7.20
CA TYR A 5 7.16 -9.25 -7.26
C TYR A 5 6.15 -8.79 -8.31
N SER A 6 6.16 -9.38 -9.50
CA SER A 6 5.18 -9.08 -10.57
C SER A 6 3.75 -9.45 -10.16
N PHE A 7 3.56 -10.61 -9.53
CA PHE A 7 2.25 -11.02 -9.02
C PHE A 7 1.73 -10.09 -7.92
N MET A 8 2.61 -9.63 -7.02
CA MET A 8 2.27 -8.66 -5.99
C MET A 8 1.84 -7.31 -6.59
N LEU A 9 2.60 -6.79 -7.57
CA LEU A 9 2.24 -5.56 -8.28
C LEU A 9 0.90 -5.69 -9.00
N LEU A 10 0.67 -6.81 -9.69
CA LEU A 10 -0.58 -7.08 -10.39
C LEU A 10 -1.75 -7.13 -9.40
N THR A 11 -1.57 -7.79 -8.25
CA THR A 11 -2.59 -7.85 -7.20
C THR A 11 -2.94 -6.45 -6.69
N ILE A 12 -1.93 -5.62 -6.40
CA ILE A 12 -2.15 -4.24 -5.95
C ILE A 12 -2.89 -3.43 -7.02
N MET A 13 -2.50 -3.54 -8.30
CA MET A 13 -3.15 -2.85 -9.41
C MET A 13 -4.61 -3.28 -9.59
N VAL A 14 -4.90 -4.58 -9.54
CA VAL A 14 -6.27 -5.10 -9.68
C VAL A 14 -7.14 -4.62 -8.53
N VAL A 15 -6.66 -4.69 -7.28
CA VAL A 15 -7.42 -4.23 -6.11
C VAL A 15 -7.65 -2.72 -6.17
N GLN A 16 -6.66 -1.93 -6.57
CA GLN A 16 -6.85 -0.48 -6.78
C GLN A 16 -7.81 -0.16 -7.93
N TRP A 17 -7.79 -0.93 -9.02
CA TRP A 17 -8.72 -0.74 -10.13
C TRP A 17 -10.16 -1.04 -9.72
N ILE A 18 -10.38 -2.12 -8.97
CA ILE A 18 -11.68 -2.45 -8.37
C ILE A 18 -12.11 -1.31 -7.43
N GLN A 19 -11.19 -0.77 -6.61
CA GLN A 19 -11.47 0.36 -5.74
C GLN A 19 -11.98 1.57 -6.52
N TYR A 20 -11.26 1.97 -7.58
CA TYR A 20 -11.66 3.10 -8.41
C TYR A 20 -13.09 2.90 -8.95
N LYS A 21 -13.47 1.68 -9.32
CA LYS A 21 -14.82 1.38 -9.80
C LYS A 21 -15.90 1.38 -8.72
N VAL A 22 -15.57 1.02 -7.48
CA VAL A 22 -16.55 0.86 -6.38
C VAL A 22 -16.79 2.18 -5.63
N THR A 23 -15.84 3.12 -5.67
CA THR A 23 -15.79 4.28 -4.78
C THR A 23 -16.15 5.62 -5.48
N ASP A 24 -16.32 5.65 -6.80
CA ASP A 24 -16.46 6.89 -7.60
C ASP A 24 -17.84 7.57 -7.54
N VAL A 25 -18.69 7.28 -6.55
CA VAL A 25 -20.05 7.86 -6.46
C VAL A 25 -20.16 8.83 -5.29
N GLY A 26 -19.78 10.09 -5.51
CA GLY A 26 -20.25 11.24 -4.72
C GLY A 26 -19.70 11.38 -3.30
N GLU A 27 -18.59 10.73 -2.96
CA GLU A 27 -17.99 10.79 -1.62
C GLU A 27 -17.07 12.02 -1.46
N GLU A 28 -17.08 12.64 -0.26
CA GLU A 28 -16.19 13.74 0.11
C GLU A 28 -14.71 13.40 -0.16
N GLU A 29 -13.97 14.36 -0.72
CA GLU A 29 -12.56 14.18 -1.04
C GLU A 29 -11.66 14.61 0.12
N MET A 30 -10.51 13.92 0.24
CA MET A 30 -9.49 14.24 1.26
C MET A 30 -9.00 15.69 1.14
N ARG A 31 -9.11 16.26 -0.07
CA ARG A 31 -8.77 17.63 -0.41
C ARG A 31 -9.58 18.66 0.37
N ASP A 32 -10.81 18.34 0.74
CA ASP A 32 -11.74 19.25 1.41
C ASP A 32 -11.53 19.27 2.93
N THR A 33 -10.66 18.38 3.44
CA THR A 33 -10.41 18.23 4.87
C THR A 33 -9.18 19.03 5.33
N PRO A 34 -9.18 19.57 6.58
CA PRO A 34 -8.02 20.30 7.12
C PRO A 34 -6.78 19.41 7.28
N GLY A 35 -6.93 18.08 7.27
CA GLY A 35 -5.86 17.09 7.31
C GLY A 35 -5.12 16.89 5.98
N TYR A 36 -5.61 17.47 4.88
CA TYR A 36 -5.10 17.26 3.52
C TYR A 36 -3.59 17.48 3.40
N LYS A 37 -3.05 18.57 3.98
CA LYS A 37 -1.62 18.89 3.89
C LYS A 37 -0.74 17.81 4.54
N ARG A 38 -1.16 17.27 5.69
CA ARG A 38 -0.45 16.18 6.38
C ARG A 38 -0.54 14.87 5.61
N TYR A 39 -1.71 14.59 5.05
CA TYR A 39 -1.92 13.43 4.18
C TYR A 39 -1.01 13.47 2.95
N LEU A 40 -0.93 14.62 2.28
CA LEU A 40 -0.11 14.80 1.09
C LEU A 40 1.38 14.62 1.41
N ILE A 41 1.90 15.32 2.43
CA ILE A 41 3.30 15.20 2.84
C ILE A 41 3.65 13.76 3.23
N GLY A 42 2.84 13.12 4.08
CA GLY A 42 3.07 11.74 4.51
C GLY A 42 3.07 10.75 3.33
N SER A 43 2.11 10.91 2.40
CA SER A 43 2.03 10.08 1.20
C SER A 43 3.23 10.28 0.27
N TRP A 44 3.69 11.52 0.09
CA TRP A 44 4.88 11.82 -0.71
C TRP A 44 6.16 11.20 -0.12
N ILE A 45 6.36 11.32 1.19
CA ILE A 45 7.53 10.74 1.86
C ILE A 45 7.53 9.22 1.67
N LEU A 46 6.41 8.54 1.93
CA LEU A 46 6.28 7.10 1.77
C LEU A 46 6.50 6.66 0.32
N MET A 47 5.93 7.40 -0.64
CA MET A 47 6.09 7.10 -2.06
C MET A 47 7.55 7.23 -2.51
N ILE A 48 8.26 8.28 -2.10
CA ILE A 48 9.67 8.47 -2.43
C ILE A 48 10.51 7.32 -1.88
N VAL A 49 10.28 6.91 -0.64
CA VAL A 49 11.00 5.78 -0.01
C VAL A 49 10.74 4.46 -0.75
N ILE A 50 9.48 4.18 -1.12
CA ILE A 50 9.12 2.96 -1.87
C ILE A 50 9.77 2.97 -3.25
N ILE A 51 9.76 4.10 -3.96
CA ILE A 51 10.39 4.23 -5.28
C ILE A 51 11.91 4.05 -5.17
N ALA A 52 12.56 4.70 -4.21
CA ALA A 52 14.00 4.58 -4.00
C ALA A 52 14.40 3.10 -3.80
N LEU A 53 13.60 2.34 -3.04
CA LEU A 53 13.86 0.91 -2.82
C LEU A 53 13.76 0.07 -4.09
N ILE A 54 12.87 0.40 -5.03
CA ILE A 54 12.78 -0.33 -6.31
C ILE A 54 14.11 -0.28 -7.07
N TRP A 55 14.87 0.81 -6.94
CA TRP A 55 16.19 0.96 -7.56
C TRP A 55 17.32 0.29 -6.77
N MET A 56 17.16 0.12 -5.46
CA MET A 56 18.21 -0.43 -4.58
C MET A 56 18.12 -1.94 -4.39
N ILE A 57 16.96 -2.56 -4.62
CA ILE A 57 16.74 -3.98 -4.33
C ILE A 57 17.28 -4.86 -5.46
N ASP A 58 18.08 -5.86 -5.07
CA ASP A 58 18.36 -7.02 -5.92
C ASP A 58 17.12 -7.92 -5.98
N ARG A 59 16.50 -8.00 -7.17
CA ARG A 59 15.26 -8.76 -7.40
C ARG A 59 15.47 -10.27 -7.36
N SER A 60 16.72 -10.72 -7.31
CA SER A 60 17.10 -12.13 -7.21
C SER A 60 16.77 -12.71 -5.83
N GLU A 61 16.69 -11.86 -4.80
CA GLU A 61 16.50 -12.26 -3.40
C GLU A 61 15.16 -11.80 -2.80
N PRO A 62 14.64 -12.50 -1.77
CA PRO A 62 13.47 -12.06 -1.02
C PRO A 62 13.78 -10.81 -0.20
N TYR A 63 13.06 -9.73 -0.49
CA TYR A 63 13.24 -8.43 0.17
C TYR A 63 11.95 -8.00 0.89
N PRO A 64 11.67 -8.54 2.09
CA PRO A 64 10.40 -8.33 2.79
C PRO A 64 10.16 -6.87 3.21
N LEU A 65 11.22 -6.06 3.27
CA LEU A 65 11.12 -4.64 3.60
C LEU A 65 10.29 -3.86 2.57
N TRP A 66 10.30 -4.28 1.30
CA TRP A 66 9.55 -3.63 0.24
C TRP A 66 8.03 -3.73 0.40
N PRO A 67 7.42 -4.94 0.47
CA PRO A 67 5.99 -5.06 0.77
C PRO A 67 5.62 -4.51 2.17
N PHE A 68 6.56 -4.49 3.11
CA PHE A 68 6.32 -3.91 4.43
C PHE A 68 6.11 -2.40 4.36
N LEU A 69 6.92 -1.68 3.59
CA LEU A 69 6.75 -0.23 3.40
C LEU A 69 5.49 0.11 2.60
N VAL A 70 5.13 -0.74 1.63
CA VAL A 70 3.84 -0.62 0.93
C VAL A 70 2.67 -0.81 1.91
N THR A 71 2.78 -1.77 2.84
CA THR A 71 1.80 -1.95 3.92
C THR A 71 1.67 -0.69 4.77
N LEU A 72 2.79 -0.10 5.20
CA LEU A 72 2.79 1.15 5.97
C LEU A 72 2.13 2.31 5.21
N ALA A 73 2.36 2.40 3.90
CA ALA A 73 1.73 3.42 3.07
C ALA A 73 0.20 3.26 3.02
N PHE A 74 -0.28 2.02 2.86
CA PHE A 74 -1.72 1.74 2.89
C PHE A 74 -2.35 1.91 4.27
N CYS A 75 -1.66 1.55 5.35
CA CYS A 75 -2.10 1.82 6.72
C CYS A 75 -2.20 3.33 7.00
N PHE A 76 -1.20 4.11 6.60
CA PHE A 76 -1.22 5.56 6.76
C PHE A 76 -2.40 6.19 5.99
N ARG A 77 -2.58 5.78 4.73
CA ARG A 77 -3.71 6.22 3.90
C ARG A 77 -5.05 5.84 4.53
N GLY A 78 -5.21 4.57 4.92
CA GLY A 78 -6.43 4.07 5.55
C GLY A 78 -6.76 4.77 6.87
N TYR A 79 -5.75 5.04 7.71
CA TYR A 79 -5.92 5.79 8.95
C TYR A 79 -6.36 7.24 8.69
N MET A 80 -5.74 7.91 7.72
CA MET A 80 -6.08 9.29 7.36
C MET A 80 -7.49 9.38 6.77
N GLU A 81 -7.85 8.47 5.87
CA GLU A 81 -9.20 8.33 5.30
C GLU A 81 -10.22 8.02 6.39
N TRP A 82 -9.93 7.12 7.32
CA TRP A 82 -10.84 6.79 8.43
C TRP A 82 -11.06 7.99 9.35
N LYS A 83 -10.00 8.75 9.63
CA LYS A 83 -10.06 9.89 10.55
C LYS A 83 -10.77 11.11 9.97
N HIS A 84 -10.62 11.38 8.67
CA HIS A 84 -11.12 12.60 8.06
C HIS A 84 -12.34 12.38 7.15
N ILE A 85 -12.53 11.17 6.62
CA ILE A 85 -13.65 10.83 5.73
C ILE A 85 -14.18 9.41 6.03
N PRO A 86 -14.69 9.17 7.25
CA PRO A 86 -15.17 7.84 7.63
C PRO A 86 -16.32 7.35 6.74
N GLU A 87 -17.14 8.26 6.20
CA GLU A 87 -18.34 7.92 5.41
C GLU A 87 -18.02 7.34 4.04
N ALA A 88 -16.89 7.73 3.44
CA ALA A 88 -16.47 7.28 2.12
C ALA A 88 -16.09 5.79 2.05
N ARG A 89 -16.01 5.08 3.19
CA ARG A 89 -15.59 3.65 3.29
C ARG A 89 -14.24 3.31 2.62
N ARG A 90 -13.53 4.27 2.02
CA ARG A 90 -12.22 4.16 1.34
C ARG A 90 -11.17 3.54 2.24
N HIS A 91 -11.22 3.89 3.51
CA HIS A 91 -10.36 3.34 4.54
C HIS A 91 -10.42 1.81 4.63
N ARG A 92 -11.58 1.18 4.39
CA ARG A 92 -11.70 -0.29 4.42
C ARG A 92 -10.88 -0.93 3.31
N VAL A 93 -10.88 -0.32 2.12
CA VAL A 93 -10.11 -0.83 0.98
C VAL A 93 -8.62 -0.61 1.19
N SER A 94 -8.22 0.56 1.68
CA SER A 94 -6.83 0.83 2.10
C SER A 94 -6.36 -0.18 3.15
N MET A 95 -7.21 -0.56 4.11
CA MET A 95 -6.88 -1.59 5.09
C MET A 95 -6.78 -3.00 4.48
N ILE A 96 -7.64 -3.36 3.53
CA ILE A 96 -7.54 -4.64 2.79
C ILE A 96 -6.22 -4.71 2.02
N LEU A 97 -5.85 -3.63 1.32
CA LEU A 97 -4.57 -3.51 0.62
C LEU A 97 -3.40 -3.66 1.59
N ALA A 98 -3.47 -3.04 2.77
CA ALA A 98 -2.47 -3.22 3.81
C ALA A 98 -2.37 -4.69 4.26
N THR A 99 -3.49 -5.38 4.49
CA THR A 99 -3.48 -6.81 4.87
C THR A 99 -2.87 -7.69 3.78
N ILE A 100 -3.19 -7.43 2.51
CA ILE A 100 -2.63 -8.17 1.37
C ILE A 100 -1.11 -7.94 1.30
N SER A 101 -0.66 -6.69 1.36
CA SER A 101 0.78 -6.36 1.35
C SER A 101 1.51 -6.98 2.55
N PHE A 102 0.89 -6.97 3.73
CA PHE A 102 1.46 -7.59 4.94
C PHE A 102 1.61 -9.11 4.79
N SER A 103 0.65 -9.76 4.11
CA SER A 103 0.72 -11.19 3.81
C SER A 103 1.90 -11.50 2.88
N PHE A 104 2.17 -10.65 1.89
CA PHE A 104 3.37 -10.77 1.05
C PHE A 104 4.67 -10.57 1.85
N THR A 105 4.71 -9.63 2.80
CA THR A 105 5.84 -9.49 3.74
C THR A 105 6.08 -10.78 4.51
N GLY A 106 5.04 -11.36 5.12
CA GLY A 106 5.15 -12.62 5.86
C GLY A 106 5.63 -13.78 4.99
N LEU A 107 5.12 -13.87 3.76
CA LEU A 107 5.53 -14.89 2.80
C LEU A 107 7.00 -14.73 2.37
N MET A 108 7.48 -13.49 2.15
CA MET A 108 8.90 -13.25 1.84
C MET A 108 9.81 -13.58 3.03
N ILE A 109 9.41 -13.28 4.26
CA ILE A 109 10.14 -13.68 5.47
C ILE A 109 10.21 -15.20 5.55
N LEU A 110 9.10 -15.90 5.31
CA LEU A 110 9.06 -17.36 5.32
C LEU A 110 10.01 -17.96 4.27
N ILE A 111 10.01 -17.44 3.05
CA ILE A 111 10.95 -17.88 1.99
C ILE A 111 12.40 -17.63 2.42
N LEU A 112 12.68 -16.47 3.01
CA LEU A 112 14.02 -16.14 3.51
C LEU A 112 14.46 -17.13 4.60
N LEU A 113 13.57 -17.46 5.54
CA LEU A 113 13.84 -18.42 6.62
C LEU A 113 14.02 -19.86 6.13
N LEU A 114 13.33 -20.26 5.06
CA LEU A 114 13.48 -21.61 4.47
C LEU A 114 14.71 -21.75 3.57
N LYS A 115 15.31 -20.64 3.13
CA LYS A 115 16.54 -20.61 2.33
C LYS A 115 17.80 -20.73 3.19
N TYR A 116 17.71 -20.40 4.48
CA TYR A 116 18.75 -20.55 5.50
C TYR A 116 18.60 -21.86 6.27
#